data_AF-A0A350XVK5-F1
#
_entry.id   AF-A0A350XVK5-F1
#
_cell.length_a   1.000
_cell.length_b   1.000
_cell.length_c   1.000
_cell.angle_alpha   90.00
_cell.angle_beta   90.00
_cell.angle_gamma   90.00
#
_symmetry.space_group_name_H-M   'P 1'
#
loop_
_entity.id
_entity.type
_entity.pdbx_description
1 polymer ?
#
loop_
_entity_poly.entity_id
_entity_poly.type
_entity_poly.pdbx_seq_one_letter_code
_entity_poly.pdbx_strand_id
1 'polypeptide(L)'
;MSKKISRKAIVAIVAVIAIIAVVGGSLAWFVTQTSKSQSFILSGIKTSAYVYFTNGKNNVDAEPYKDENGLYTLSLNKDDENYVGKLKVIVYRSGAVCRLRVKTAFEWQLADGSVSQFTTDVPYIFNAQWYDNRSEDYCVYYMGNDRSGKAADDTLYLINSFDESKFDISGVEDGTTVKALIEVDAVQTNRYPQLWNIEKLPWE
;
A
#
# COMPACT_ATOMS: atom_id res chain seq x y z
N MET A 1 17.25 -43.62 25.62
CA MET A 1 17.82 -42.40 26.24
C MET A 1 17.13 -41.19 25.63
N SER A 2 16.31 -40.47 26.40
CA SER A 2 15.67 -39.24 25.93
C SER A 2 16.68 -38.09 26.04
N LYS A 3 17.15 -37.56 24.90
CA LYS A 3 18.01 -36.37 24.86
C LYS A 3 17.17 -35.18 25.35
N LYS A 4 17.39 -34.74 26.59
CA LYS A 4 16.79 -33.51 27.12
C LYS A 4 17.31 -32.33 26.29
N ILE A 5 16.41 -31.70 25.54
CA ILE A 5 16.68 -30.48 24.79
C ILE A 5 17.10 -29.40 25.80
N SER A 6 18.23 -28.74 25.55
CA SER A 6 18.77 -27.73 26.47
C SER A 6 17.86 -26.50 26.49
N ARG A 7 17.76 -25.80 27.64
CA ARG A 7 16.96 -24.56 27.76
C ARG A 7 17.29 -23.53 26.67
N LYS A 8 18.57 -23.44 26.26
CA LYS A 8 19.01 -22.54 25.17
C LYS A 8 18.44 -22.95 23.81
N ALA A 9 18.35 -24.25 23.53
CA ALA A 9 17.74 -24.75 22.31
C ALA A 9 16.21 -24.55 22.30
N ILE A 10 15.54 -24.66 23.45
CA ILE A 10 14.10 -24.36 23.57
C ILE A 10 13.84 -22.87 23.30
N VAL A 11 14.64 -21.97 23.87
CA VAL A 11 14.50 -20.52 23.65
C VAL A 11 14.71 -20.16 22.17
N ALA A 12 15.70 -20.76 21.51
CA ALA A 12 15.94 -20.55 20.08
C ALA A 12 14.76 -21.04 19.22
N ILE A 13 14.19 -22.21 19.54
CA ILE A 13 13.03 -22.76 18.82
C ILE A 13 11.81 -21.86 19.01
N VAL A 14 11.55 -21.37 20.23
CA VAL A 14 10.42 -20.47 20.51
C VAL A 14 10.60 -19.13 19.78
N ALA A 15 11.82 -18.59 19.72
CA ALA A 15 12.10 -17.36 18.98
C ALA A 15 11.85 -17.54 17.47
N VAL A 16 12.29 -18.66 16.89
CA VAL A 16 12.06 -18.97 15.47
C VAL A 16 10.57 -19.13 15.17
N ILE A 17 9.82 -19.84 16.03
CA ILE A 17 8.36 -20.00 15.87
C ILE A 17 7.64 -18.65 16.00
N ALA A 18 8.07 -17.77 16.91
CA ALA A 18 7.50 -16.43 17.07
C ALA A 18 7.75 -15.55 15.84
N ILE A 19 8.96 -15.59 15.27
CA ILE A 19 9.28 -14.86 14.03
C ILE A 19 8.44 -15.39 12.86
N ILE A 20 8.34 -16.72 12.70
CA ILE A 20 7.52 -17.33 11.64
C ILE A 20 6.03 -16.99 11.83
N ALA A 21 5.52 -16.92 13.06
CA ALA A 21 4.14 -16.55 13.33
C ALA A 21 3.84 -15.07 13.04
N VAL A 22 4.79 -14.16 13.28
CA VAL A 22 4.66 -12.74 12.97
C VAL A 22 4.73 -12.50 11.45
N VAL A 23 5.67 -13.16 10.75
CA VAL A 23 5.81 -13.09 9.28
C VAL A 23 4.64 -13.79 8.58
N GLY A 24 4.20 -14.94 9.09
CA GLY A 24 3.03 -15.65 8.58
C GLY A 24 1.72 -14.91 8.84
N GLY A 25 1.60 -14.23 9.99
CA GLY A 25 0.43 -13.42 10.33
C GLY A 25 0.31 -12.15 9.49
N SER A 26 1.44 -11.52 9.16
CA SER A 26 1.48 -10.35 8.27
C SER A 26 1.12 -10.72 6.83
N LEU A 27 1.72 -11.78 6.29
CA LEU A 27 1.38 -12.31 4.96
C LEU A 27 -0.06 -12.84 4.89
N ALA A 28 -0.54 -13.54 5.93
CA ALA A 28 -1.92 -14.04 5.96
C ALA A 28 -2.92 -12.89 6.07
N TRP A 29 -2.66 -11.85 6.86
CA TRP A 29 -3.49 -10.65 6.90
C TRP A 29 -3.51 -9.94 5.54
N PHE A 30 -2.37 -9.86 4.87
CA PHE A 30 -2.23 -9.30 3.52
C PHE A 30 -3.01 -10.09 2.47
N VAL A 31 -2.83 -11.42 2.41
CA VAL A 31 -3.57 -12.34 1.52
C VAL A 31 -5.06 -12.33 1.84
N THR A 32 -5.45 -12.21 3.10
CA THR A 32 -6.87 -12.14 3.49
C THR A 32 -7.49 -10.80 3.09
N GLN A 33 -6.71 -9.71 3.05
CA GLN A 33 -7.15 -8.40 2.54
C GLN A 33 -7.30 -8.40 1.02
N THR A 34 -6.32 -8.93 0.28
CA THR A 34 -6.43 -9.11 -1.19
C THR A 34 -7.53 -10.10 -1.57
N SER A 35 -7.80 -11.11 -0.75
CA SER A 35 -8.96 -12.02 -0.93
C SER A 35 -10.30 -11.35 -0.63
N LYS A 36 -10.33 -10.34 0.26
CA LYS A 36 -11.54 -9.52 0.50
C LYS A 36 -11.77 -8.44 -0.55
N SER A 37 -10.76 -8.14 -1.37
CA SER A 37 -10.84 -7.33 -2.60
C SER A 37 -11.55 -8.05 -3.76
N GLN A 38 -12.35 -9.08 -3.46
CA GLN A 38 -13.22 -9.73 -4.43
C GLN A 38 -14.38 -8.80 -4.80
N SER A 39 -14.22 -8.17 -5.96
CA SER A 39 -15.18 -7.46 -6.80
C SER A 39 -16.64 -7.52 -6.33
N PHE A 40 -17.08 -6.52 -5.56
CA PHE A 40 -18.48 -6.11 -5.61
C PHE A 40 -18.66 -5.19 -6.82
N ILE A 41 -19.10 -5.76 -7.95
CA ILE A 41 -19.63 -4.96 -9.06
C ILE A 41 -20.97 -4.38 -8.61
N LEU A 42 -20.93 -3.28 -7.88
CA LEU A 42 -22.09 -2.42 -7.69
C LEU A 42 -22.23 -1.58 -8.98
N SER A 43 -23.16 -2.05 -9.82
CA SER A 43 -23.55 -1.49 -11.12
C SER A 43 -23.35 0.03 -11.19
N GLY A 44 -22.37 0.45 -11.99
CA GLY A 44 -22.21 1.84 -12.42
C GLY A 44 -20.95 2.57 -11.97
N ILE A 45 -20.11 2.02 -11.08
CA ILE A 45 -18.81 2.61 -10.72
C ILE A 45 -17.70 1.78 -11.39
N LYS A 46 -16.78 2.44 -12.08
CA LYS A 46 -15.55 1.82 -12.62
C LYS A 46 -14.35 2.58 -12.08
N THR A 47 -13.42 1.84 -11.49
CA THR A 47 -12.17 2.42 -10.98
C THR A 47 -10.99 1.55 -11.32
N SER A 48 -9.88 2.20 -11.63
CA SER A 48 -8.58 1.55 -11.81
C SER A 48 -7.47 2.47 -11.34
N ALA A 49 -6.31 1.88 -11.04
CA ALA A 49 -5.11 2.61 -10.72
C ALA A 49 -4.06 2.29 -11.79
N TYR A 50 -3.39 3.33 -12.29
CA TYR A 50 -2.18 3.21 -13.08
C TYR A 50 -1.00 3.64 -12.22
N VAL A 51 -0.08 2.71 -12.00
CA VAL A 51 1.11 2.90 -11.18
C VAL A 51 2.30 2.99 -12.13
N TYR A 52 3.16 3.98 -11.91
CA TYR A 52 4.32 4.21 -12.78
C TYR A 52 5.47 4.87 -12.00
N PHE A 53 6.66 4.80 -12.57
CA PHE A 53 7.84 5.51 -12.08
C PHE A 53 8.16 6.70 -12.99
N THR A 54 8.37 7.86 -12.39
CA THR A 54 8.79 9.07 -13.11
C THR A 54 10.23 8.92 -13.59
N ASN A 55 10.43 9.03 -14.91
CA ASN A 55 11.77 8.98 -15.53
C ASN A 55 11.90 10.12 -16.55
N GLY A 56 11.90 11.35 -16.03
CA GLY A 56 11.97 12.56 -16.85
C GLY A 56 10.74 12.72 -17.76
N LYS A 57 10.95 12.66 -19.08
CA LYS A 57 9.87 12.83 -20.07
C LYS A 57 9.08 11.56 -20.36
N ASN A 58 9.63 10.39 -20.05
CA ASN A 58 9.01 9.11 -20.35
C ASN A 58 8.76 8.37 -19.04
N ASN A 59 7.50 8.31 -18.60
CA ASN A 59 7.14 7.51 -17.44
C ASN A 59 7.33 6.02 -17.73
N VAL A 60 7.80 5.27 -16.74
CA VAL A 60 8.02 3.82 -16.81
C VAL A 60 6.83 3.13 -16.14
N ASP A 61 6.16 2.22 -16.85
CA ASP A 61 5.08 1.41 -16.28
C ASP A 61 5.60 0.56 -15.12
N ALA A 62 4.84 0.50 -14.01
CA ALA A 62 5.25 -0.25 -12.82
C ALA A 62 4.87 -1.74 -12.87
N GLU A 63 3.98 -2.16 -13.79
CA GLU A 63 3.56 -3.57 -13.89
C GLU A 63 4.70 -4.59 -14.02
N PRO A 64 5.82 -4.33 -14.74
CA PRO A 64 6.97 -5.25 -14.76
C PRO A 64 7.64 -5.47 -13.39
N TYR A 65 7.41 -4.59 -12.42
CA TYR A 65 7.96 -4.66 -11.06
C TYR A 65 6.97 -5.28 -10.06
N LYS A 66 5.80 -5.72 -10.53
CA LYS A 66 4.74 -6.29 -9.70
C LYS A 66 4.92 -7.80 -9.58
N ASP A 67 4.91 -8.29 -8.35
CA ASP A 67 5.00 -9.73 -8.07
C ASP A 67 3.63 -10.43 -8.16
N GLU A 68 3.63 -11.74 -7.97
CA GLU A 68 2.44 -12.59 -8.01
C GLU A 68 1.38 -12.24 -6.95
N ASN A 69 1.76 -11.52 -5.89
CA ASN A 69 0.85 -11.06 -4.84
C ASN A 69 0.30 -9.65 -5.11
N GLY A 70 0.67 -9.05 -6.25
CA GLY A 70 0.25 -7.70 -6.63
C GLY A 70 1.07 -6.59 -5.97
N LEU A 71 2.21 -6.92 -5.36
CA LEU A 71 3.11 -5.97 -4.71
C LEU A 71 4.16 -5.44 -5.70
N TYR A 72 4.34 -4.12 -5.74
CA TYR A 72 5.37 -3.47 -6.56
C TYR A 72 6.70 -3.47 -5.81
N THR A 73 7.73 -4.04 -6.43
CA THR A 73 9.10 -4.00 -5.90
C THR A 73 9.73 -2.64 -6.17
N LEU A 74 10.17 -1.97 -5.11
CA LEU A 74 10.76 -0.64 -5.17
C LEU A 74 12.24 -0.71 -4.81
N SER A 75 13.05 0.05 -5.53
CA SER A 75 14.47 0.21 -5.21
C SER A 75 14.70 1.34 -4.21
N LEU A 76 15.70 1.16 -3.36
CA LEU A 76 16.24 2.21 -2.48
C LEU A 76 17.35 3.02 -3.16
N ASN A 77 17.87 2.57 -4.31
CA ASN A 77 18.88 3.27 -5.09
C ASN A 77 18.22 4.30 -6.03
N LYS A 78 18.67 5.56 -5.96
CA LYS A 78 18.06 6.68 -6.70
C LYS A 78 18.23 6.57 -8.21
N ASP A 79 19.26 5.88 -8.66
CA ASP A 79 19.56 5.72 -10.09
C ASP A 79 18.66 4.70 -10.77
N ASP A 80 18.05 3.79 -10.00
CA ASP A 80 17.19 2.74 -10.54
C ASP A 80 15.86 3.30 -11.06
N GLU A 81 15.30 2.67 -12.10
CA GLU A 81 14.03 3.08 -12.68
C GLU A 81 12.88 2.97 -11.68
N ASN A 82 12.86 1.90 -10.89
CA ASN A 82 11.87 1.65 -9.84
C ASN A 82 12.24 2.25 -8.48
N TYR A 83 13.08 3.28 -8.44
CA TYR A 83 13.38 3.99 -7.20
C TYR A 83 12.08 4.43 -6.49
N VAL A 84 11.98 4.17 -5.18
CA VAL A 84 10.83 4.49 -4.34
C VAL A 84 10.37 5.95 -4.51
N GLY A 85 11.29 6.91 -4.55
CA GLY A 85 10.94 8.33 -4.72
C GLY A 85 10.34 8.70 -6.07
N LYS A 86 10.48 7.83 -7.09
CA LYS A 86 9.92 8.03 -8.44
C LYS A 86 8.49 7.52 -8.58
N LEU A 87 7.98 6.75 -7.62
CA LEU A 87 6.65 6.14 -7.69
C LEU A 87 5.54 7.20 -7.78
N LYS A 88 4.61 6.99 -8.71
CA LYS A 88 3.40 7.78 -8.89
C LYS A 88 2.21 6.86 -9.14
N VAL A 89 1.03 7.39 -8.80
CA VAL A 89 -0.23 6.68 -8.98
C VAL A 89 -1.25 7.65 -9.56
N ILE A 90 -1.91 7.23 -10.62
CA ILE A 90 -3.10 7.88 -11.19
C ILE A 90 -4.29 6.97 -10.94
N VAL A 91 -5.34 7.51 -10.35
CA VAL A 91 -6.62 6.83 -10.18
C VAL A 91 -7.57 7.30 -11.26
N TYR A 92 -8.07 6.38 -12.06
CA TYR A 92 -9.15 6.62 -13.00
C TYR A 92 -10.47 6.24 -12.33
N ARG A 93 -11.45 7.14 -12.38
CA ARG A 93 -12.81 6.89 -11.93
C ARG A 93 -13.75 7.26 -13.05
N SER A 94 -14.70 6.37 -13.38
CA SER A 94 -15.85 6.73 -14.19
C SER A 94 -17.16 6.18 -13.64
N GLY A 95 -18.25 6.85 -13.98
CA GLY A 95 -19.61 6.44 -13.66
C GLY A 95 -20.18 7.13 -12.42
N ALA A 96 -20.96 6.41 -11.61
CA ALA A 96 -21.73 6.98 -10.50
C ALA A 96 -20.84 7.64 -9.43
N VAL A 97 -21.40 8.65 -8.75
CA VAL A 97 -20.72 9.31 -7.62
C VAL A 97 -20.38 8.29 -6.54
N CYS A 98 -19.12 8.30 -6.11
CA CYS A 98 -18.58 7.37 -5.12
C CYS A 98 -17.59 8.06 -4.18
N ARG A 99 -17.30 7.38 -3.08
CA ARG A 99 -16.11 7.61 -2.25
C ARG A 99 -14.99 6.73 -2.77
N LEU A 100 -13.79 7.29 -2.81
CA LEU A 100 -12.57 6.59 -3.20
C LEU A 100 -11.61 6.57 -2.02
N ARG A 101 -10.94 5.44 -1.85
CA ARG A 101 -9.72 5.34 -1.06
C ARG A 101 -8.68 4.53 -1.82
N VAL A 102 -7.42 4.76 -1.53
CA VAL A 102 -6.31 3.97 -2.05
C VAL A 102 -5.55 3.42 -0.86
N LYS A 103 -5.55 2.10 -0.69
CA LYS A 103 -4.66 1.45 0.27
C LYS A 103 -3.24 1.55 -0.25
N THR A 104 -2.37 2.10 0.58
CA THR A 104 -0.94 2.33 0.32
C THR A 104 -0.16 1.79 1.52
N ALA A 105 0.34 0.57 1.40
CA ALA A 105 1.10 -0.10 2.46
C ALA A 105 2.47 -0.54 1.96
N PHE A 106 3.47 -0.51 2.84
CA PHE A 106 4.84 -0.90 2.52
C PHE A 106 5.27 -2.09 3.35
N GLU A 107 5.84 -3.08 2.68
CA GLU A 107 6.48 -4.23 3.28
C GLU A 107 8.00 -4.05 3.14
N TRP A 108 8.71 -4.06 4.27
CA TRP A 108 10.17 -4.00 4.29
C TRP A 108 10.70 -5.39 4.53
N GLN A 109 11.49 -5.92 3.61
CA GLN A 109 12.18 -7.18 3.80
C GLN A 109 13.65 -6.90 4.10
N LEU A 110 14.09 -7.26 5.31
CA LEU A 110 15.48 -7.10 5.75
C LEU A 110 16.42 -8.03 4.98
N ALA A 111 17.71 -7.74 5.05
CA ALA A 111 18.75 -8.51 4.35
C ALA A 111 18.80 -10.00 4.73
N ASP A 112 18.37 -10.35 5.94
CA ASP A 112 18.25 -11.73 6.42
C ASP A 112 16.99 -12.46 5.90
N GLY A 113 16.18 -11.78 5.09
CA GLY A 113 14.94 -12.27 4.50
C GLY A 113 13.72 -12.14 5.41
N SER A 114 13.89 -11.66 6.65
CA SER A 114 12.76 -11.39 7.55
C SER A 114 11.98 -10.16 7.10
N VAL A 115 10.67 -10.18 7.29
CA VAL A 115 9.82 -9.02 7.01
C VAL A 115 9.82 -8.13 8.24
N SER A 116 10.44 -6.97 8.13
CA SER A 116 10.19 -5.85 9.03
C SER A 116 8.78 -5.33 8.78
N GLN A 117 8.07 -5.12 9.88
CA GLN A 117 6.68 -4.73 10.02
C GLN A 117 6.14 -3.82 8.90
N PHE A 118 4.84 -3.91 8.60
CA PHE A 118 4.17 -2.97 7.69
C PHE A 118 4.37 -1.54 8.18
N THR A 119 4.99 -0.69 7.35
CA THR A 119 5.17 0.72 7.67
C THR A 119 4.39 1.61 6.72
N THR A 120 4.12 2.82 7.18
CA THR A 120 3.54 3.91 6.37
C THR A 120 4.52 5.06 6.19
N ASP A 121 5.73 4.90 6.73
CA ASP A 121 6.76 5.92 6.91
C ASP A 121 7.48 6.32 5.61
N VAL A 122 7.03 5.79 4.47
CA VAL A 122 7.52 6.24 3.17
C VAL A 122 6.92 7.64 2.91
N PRO A 123 7.77 8.69 2.82
CA PRO A 123 7.33 10.08 2.96
C PRO A 123 6.81 10.65 1.64
N TYR A 124 5.79 10.00 1.08
CA TYR A 124 5.03 10.54 -0.03
C TYR A 124 4.19 11.73 0.42
N ILE A 125 4.18 12.77 -0.42
CA ILE A 125 3.30 13.92 -0.29
C ILE A 125 2.18 13.74 -1.31
N PHE A 126 0.94 13.68 -0.85
CA PHE A 126 -0.23 13.52 -1.71
C PHE A 126 -0.75 14.85 -2.24
N ASN A 127 -1.48 14.80 -3.36
CA ASN A 127 -2.16 15.98 -3.89
C ASN A 127 -3.24 16.48 -2.93
N ALA A 128 -3.54 17.79 -2.94
CA ALA A 128 -4.41 18.45 -1.96
C ALA A 128 -5.86 17.92 -1.88
N GLN A 129 -6.31 17.17 -2.89
CA GLN A 129 -7.63 16.52 -2.89
C GLN A 129 -7.63 15.16 -2.18
N TRP A 130 -6.49 14.72 -1.65
CA TRP A 130 -6.31 13.45 -0.98
C TRP A 130 -5.92 13.67 0.47
N TYR A 131 -6.62 12.99 1.37
CA TYR A 131 -6.36 12.98 2.80
C TYR A 131 -5.50 11.78 3.15
N ASP A 132 -4.32 12.02 3.71
CA ASP A 132 -3.43 10.96 4.19
C ASP A 132 -3.92 10.42 5.54
N ASN A 133 -4.47 9.22 5.55
CA ASN A 133 -4.90 8.51 6.76
C ASN A 133 -4.09 7.22 6.98
N ARG A 134 -2.92 7.10 6.33
CA ARG A 134 -2.19 5.84 6.30
C ARG A 134 -1.80 5.37 7.70
N SER A 135 -1.49 6.27 8.63
CA SER A 135 -1.14 5.93 10.01
C SER A 135 -2.23 5.17 10.77
N GLU A 136 -3.50 5.33 10.38
CA GLU A 136 -4.64 4.71 11.07
C GLU A 136 -5.10 3.43 10.37
N ASP A 137 -5.21 3.44 9.04
CA ASP A 137 -5.80 2.33 8.27
C ASP A 137 -5.10 2.02 6.93
N TYR A 138 -3.87 2.52 6.75
CA TYR A 138 -3.07 2.35 5.54
C TYR A 138 -3.71 2.95 4.28
N CYS A 139 -4.74 3.80 4.41
CA CYS A 139 -5.46 4.34 3.26
C CYS A 139 -5.25 5.85 3.09
N VAL A 140 -5.32 6.27 1.83
CA VAL A 140 -5.40 7.67 1.43
C VAL A 140 -6.76 7.89 0.80
N TYR A 141 -7.51 8.88 1.27
CA TYR A 141 -8.91 9.06 0.91
C TYR A 141 -9.11 10.27 -0.01
N TYR A 142 -9.93 10.12 -1.05
CA TYR A 142 -10.26 11.24 -1.92
C TYR A 142 -11.31 12.16 -1.27
N MET A 143 -10.94 13.41 -1.03
CA MET A 143 -11.77 14.47 -0.47
C MET A 143 -12.62 15.21 -1.51
N GLY A 144 -12.59 14.78 -2.78
CA GLY A 144 -13.20 15.51 -3.90
C GLY A 144 -14.64 15.99 -3.66
N ASN A 145 -14.94 17.14 -4.25
CA ASN A 145 -16.10 17.96 -3.91
C ASN A 145 -17.34 17.76 -4.79
N ASP A 146 -17.31 16.87 -5.79
CA ASP A 146 -18.46 16.75 -6.69
C ASP A 146 -19.64 16.03 -6.00
N ARG A 147 -20.56 16.85 -5.49
CA ARG A 147 -21.84 16.45 -4.90
C ARG A 147 -23.00 16.59 -5.91
N SER A 148 -22.72 16.86 -7.18
CA SER A 148 -23.78 17.14 -8.17
C SER A 148 -24.65 15.92 -8.50
N GLY A 149 -24.29 14.73 -8.00
CA GLY A 149 -25.01 13.48 -8.24
C GLY A 149 -24.90 12.97 -9.69
N LYS A 150 -24.09 13.61 -10.53
CA LYS A 150 -23.91 13.22 -11.94
C LYS A 150 -22.82 12.17 -12.06
N ALA A 151 -22.89 11.38 -13.13
CA ALA A 151 -21.77 10.54 -13.48
C ALA A 151 -20.56 11.42 -13.82
N ALA A 152 -19.39 10.99 -13.37
CA ALA A 152 -18.13 11.68 -13.59
C ALA A 152 -17.16 10.77 -14.35
N ASP A 153 -16.16 11.39 -14.97
CA ASP A 153 -15.01 10.71 -15.58
C ASP A 153 -13.76 11.51 -15.21
N ASP A 154 -12.97 10.99 -14.27
CA ASP A 154 -11.89 11.70 -13.62
C ASP A 154 -10.56 10.98 -13.77
N THR A 155 -9.53 11.78 -14.01
CA THR A 155 -8.12 11.40 -13.88
C THR A 155 -7.56 12.07 -12.63
N LEU A 156 -7.35 11.28 -11.57
CA LEU A 156 -6.98 11.79 -10.25
C LEU A 156 -5.53 11.40 -9.93
N TYR A 157 -4.65 12.40 -9.84
CA TYR A 157 -3.27 12.18 -9.46
C TYR A 157 -3.17 12.03 -7.94
N LEU A 158 -2.66 10.89 -7.45
CA LEU A 158 -2.58 10.60 -6.02
C LEU A 158 -1.34 11.23 -5.38
N ILE A 159 -0.15 10.79 -5.81
CA ILE A 159 1.14 11.18 -5.25
C ILE A 159 1.65 12.44 -5.97
N ASN A 160 1.81 13.54 -5.24
CA ASN A 160 2.38 14.79 -5.75
C ASN A 160 3.91 14.70 -5.82
N SER A 161 4.56 14.43 -4.69
CA SER A 161 6.02 14.39 -4.57
C SER A 161 6.49 13.40 -3.50
N PHE A 162 7.80 13.28 -3.36
CA PHE A 162 8.46 12.46 -2.35
C PHE A 162 9.41 13.34 -1.54
N ASP A 163 9.30 13.30 -0.21
CA ASP A 163 10.15 14.11 0.68
C ASP A 163 11.44 13.37 1.02
N GLU A 164 12.43 13.54 0.16
CA GLU A 164 13.79 12.99 0.30
C GLU A 164 14.44 13.34 1.64
N SER A 165 14.10 14.49 2.24
CA SER A 165 14.69 14.93 3.51
C SER A 165 14.20 14.12 4.71
N LYS A 166 13.03 13.46 4.58
CA LYS A 166 12.44 12.58 5.59
C LYS A 166 12.70 11.11 5.29
N PHE A 167 13.32 10.79 4.16
CA PHE A 167 13.62 9.42 3.78
C PHE A 167 15.06 9.05 4.12
N ASP A 168 15.29 8.66 5.38
CA ASP A 168 16.60 8.23 5.86
C ASP A 168 16.73 6.70 5.78
N ILE A 169 17.62 6.25 4.88
CA ILE A 169 17.99 4.85 4.71
C ILE A 169 19.43 4.56 5.13
N SER A 170 20.11 5.51 5.80
CA SER A 170 21.52 5.37 6.18
C SER A 170 21.79 4.23 7.17
N GLY A 171 20.76 3.83 7.94
CA GLY A 171 20.81 2.68 8.85
C GLY A 171 20.27 1.38 8.26
N VAL A 172 19.91 1.35 6.97
CA VAL A 172 19.33 0.17 6.32
C VAL A 172 20.44 -0.72 5.79
N GLU A 173 20.43 -2.01 6.15
CA GLU A 173 21.43 -2.97 5.70
C GLU A 173 21.31 -3.26 4.20
N ASP A 174 22.46 -3.43 3.53
CA ASP A 174 22.53 -3.85 2.14
C ASP A 174 21.77 -5.18 1.93
N GLY A 175 20.89 -5.21 0.93
CA GLY A 175 20.00 -6.35 0.66
C GLY A 175 18.60 -6.18 1.23
N THR A 176 18.33 -5.13 2.00
CA THR A 176 16.96 -4.75 2.36
C THR A 176 16.19 -4.31 1.12
N THR A 177 14.96 -4.81 0.96
CA THR A 177 14.05 -4.43 -0.12
C THR A 177 12.76 -3.85 0.43
N VAL A 178 12.08 -3.02 -0.38
CA VAL A 178 10.77 -2.49 -0.04
C VAL A 178 9.78 -2.80 -1.15
N LYS A 179 8.61 -3.28 -0.74
CA LYS A 179 7.49 -3.58 -1.62
C LYS A 179 6.30 -2.70 -1.27
N ALA A 180 5.52 -2.31 -2.27
CA ALA A 180 4.33 -1.47 -2.08
C ALA A 180 3.07 -2.16 -2.57
N LEU A 181 2.03 -2.14 -1.73
CA LEU A 181 0.66 -2.42 -2.13
C LEU A 181 -0.02 -1.10 -2.50
N ILE A 182 -0.56 -1.04 -3.72
CA ILE A 182 -1.43 0.04 -4.18
C ILE A 182 -2.74 -0.57 -4.65
N GLU A 183 -3.80 -0.38 -3.87
CA GLU A 183 -5.14 -0.91 -4.17
C GLU A 183 -6.17 0.22 -4.11
N VAL A 184 -6.89 0.43 -5.22
CA VAL A 184 -7.99 1.40 -5.28
C VAL A 184 -9.32 0.73 -4.94
N ASP A 185 -10.07 1.36 -4.04
CA ASP A 185 -11.38 0.90 -3.60
C ASP A 185 -12.40 2.05 -3.74
N ALA A 186 -13.60 1.70 -4.19
CA ALA A 186 -14.63 2.64 -4.57
C ALA A 186 -16.01 2.16 -4.15
N VAL A 187 -16.73 3.00 -3.41
CA VAL A 187 -18.04 2.64 -2.84
C VAL A 187 -19.02 3.80 -2.95
N GLN A 188 -20.31 3.49 -3.00
CA GLN A 188 -21.34 4.53 -2.93
C GLN A 188 -21.22 5.33 -1.62
N THR A 189 -21.54 6.63 -1.67
CA THR A 189 -21.38 7.56 -0.54
C THR A 189 -22.08 7.15 0.74
N ASN A 190 -23.18 6.40 0.66
CA ASN A 190 -23.92 5.91 1.82
C ASN A 190 -23.54 4.48 2.24
N ARG A 191 -22.58 3.85 1.55
CA ARG A 191 -22.17 2.45 1.76
C ARG A 191 -20.77 2.31 2.36
N TYR A 192 -19.98 3.38 2.37
CA TYR A 192 -18.64 3.34 2.96
C TYR A 192 -18.65 2.86 4.43
N PRO A 193 -19.64 3.20 5.29
CA PRO A 193 -19.56 2.73 6.66
C PRO A 193 -19.61 1.21 6.80
N GLN A 194 -20.44 0.56 5.99
CA GLN A 194 -20.59 -0.90 6.02
C GLN A 194 -19.47 -1.62 5.26
N LEU A 195 -18.99 -1.04 4.15
CA LEU A 195 -18.00 -1.70 3.28
C LEU A 195 -16.56 -1.45 3.74
N TRP A 196 -16.28 -0.29 4.30
CA TRP A 196 -14.95 0.07 4.81
C TRP A 196 -14.82 -0.11 6.31
N ASN A 197 -15.93 -0.38 7.01
CA ASN A 197 -15.98 -0.55 8.46
C ASN A 197 -15.43 0.69 9.21
N ILE A 198 -15.84 1.88 8.76
CA ILE A 198 -15.51 3.18 9.39
C ILE A 198 -16.80 3.92 9.70
N GLU A 199 -16.88 4.65 10.82
CA GLU A 199 -18.12 5.37 11.18
C GLU A 199 -18.28 6.69 10.43
N LYS A 200 -17.16 7.37 10.17
CA LYS A 200 -17.08 8.67 9.51
C LYS A 200 -15.82 8.77 8.66
N LEU A 201 -15.76 9.75 7.77
CA LEU A 201 -14.56 10.01 6.98
C LEU A 201 -13.45 10.60 7.87
N PRO A 202 -12.16 10.35 7.57
CA PRO A 202 -11.07 10.75 8.47
C PRO A 202 -10.93 12.26 8.78
N TRP A 203 -11.46 13.13 7.92
CA TRP A 203 -11.42 14.59 8.09
C TRP A 203 -12.70 15.19 8.68
N GLU A 204 -13.72 14.37 8.96
CA GLU A 204 -14.96 14.77 9.64
C GLU A 204 -14.82 14.64 11.16
#